data_AF-A0A918AG74-F1
#
_entry.id   AF-A0A918AG74-F1
#
_cell.length_a   1.000
_cell.length_b   1.000
_cell.length_c   1.000
_cell.angle_alpha   90.00
_cell.angle_beta   90.00
_cell.angle_gamma   90.00
#
_symmetry.space_group_name_H-M   'P 1'
#
loop_
_entity.id
_entity.type
_entity.pdbx_description
1 polymer ?
#
loop_
_entity_poly.entity_id
_entity_poly.type
_entity_poly.pdbx_seq_one_letter_code
_entity_poly.pdbx_strand_id
1 'polypeptide(L)'
;MTGPSHDPGSAAGRSGPVPYMIGCPDAALLAELIEMLRDDPEVKIRRIVGAPDRPSLLAVEMSPAHAGALRARYGTRLTIEPDSPVELF
;
A
#
# COMPACT_ATOMS: atom_id res chain seq x y z
N MET A 1 -29.56 -40.26 7.63
CA MET A 1 -29.97 -38.92 8.11
C MET A 1 -28.75 -38.02 7.93
N THR A 2 -28.69 -37.19 6.87
CA THR A 2 -28.97 -35.73 6.90
C THR A 2 -28.18 -35.05 8.03
N GLY A 3 -27.22 -34.13 7.84
CA GLY A 3 -26.73 -33.40 6.66
C GLY A 3 -25.38 -32.71 7.01
N PRO A 4 -24.85 -31.82 6.14
CA PRO A 4 -23.51 -31.27 6.25
C PRO A 4 -23.48 -29.99 7.10
N SER A 5 -22.53 -29.86 8.01
CA SER A 5 -22.14 -28.54 8.53
C SER A 5 -21.15 -27.92 7.57
N HIS A 6 -21.69 -27.05 6.72
CA HIS A 6 -20.95 -26.05 5.99
C HIS A 6 -20.40 -25.05 7.01
N ASP A 7 -19.08 -24.99 7.16
CA ASP A 7 -18.42 -23.91 7.89
C ASP A 7 -17.91 -22.91 6.84
N PRO A 8 -18.56 -21.74 6.64
CA PRO A 8 -18.00 -20.66 5.84
C PRO A 8 -17.03 -19.89 6.73
N GLY A 9 -15.95 -20.55 7.13
CA GLY A 9 -14.92 -20.01 8.01
C GLY A 9 -13.97 -19.12 7.22
N SER A 10 -14.38 -17.87 7.05
CA SER A 10 -13.53 -16.67 6.96
C SER A 10 -12.29 -16.77 6.08
N ALA A 11 -12.33 -16.06 4.96
CA ALA A 11 -11.16 -15.63 4.22
C ALA A 11 -10.05 -15.24 5.22
N ALA A 12 -9.04 -16.10 5.34
CA ALA A 12 -7.77 -15.76 5.93
C ALA A 12 -7.24 -14.61 5.08
N GLY A 13 -7.55 -13.38 5.51
CA GLY A 13 -7.16 -12.16 4.84
C GLY A 13 -5.66 -12.25 4.63
N ARG A 14 -5.24 -12.25 3.36
CA ARG A 14 -3.85 -12.48 2.98
C ARG A 14 -2.99 -11.47 3.73
N SER A 15 -2.33 -11.89 4.82
CA SER A 15 -1.48 -11.02 5.65
C SER A 15 -0.13 -10.74 5.01
N GLY A 16 0.10 -11.21 3.78
CA GLY A 16 1.31 -10.95 3.02
C GLY A 16 1.35 -9.53 2.48
N PRO A 17 2.53 -9.07 2.01
CA PRO A 17 2.66 -7.80 1.31
C PRO A 17 1.76 -7.75 0.09
N VAL A 18 1.08 -6.62 -0.10
CA VAL A 18 0.25 -6.33 -1.28
C VAL A 18 0.67 -5.00 -1.88
N PRO A 19 0.46 -4.79 -3.19
CA PRO A 19 0.89 -3.57 -3.85
C PRO A 19 -0.03 -2.39 -3.48
N TYR A 20 0.56 -1.22 -3.27
CA TYR A 20 -0.10 0.04 -2.97
C TYR A 20 0.51 1.17 -3.82
N MET A 21 -0.33 2.14 -4.16
CA MET A 21 0.07 3.45 -4.66
C MET A 21 -0.04 4.48 -3.54
N ILE A 22 0.97 5.34 -3.44
CA ILE A 22 1.03 6.47 -2.52
C ILE A 22 1.20 7.75 -3.34
N GLY A 23 0.24 8.65 -3.20
CA GLY A 23 0.24 9.99 -3.79
C GLY A 23 0.26 11.07 -2.72
N CYS A 24 0.83 12.22 -3.05
CA CYS A 24 0.87 13.39 -2.18
C CYS A 24 0.89 14.66 -3.05
N PRO A 25 0.06 15.69 -2.75
CA PRO A 25 0.13 16.98 -3.45
C PRO A 25 1.42 17.76 -3.14
N ASP A 26 2.08 17.44 -2.02
CA ASP A 26 3.37 18.01 -1.63
C ASP A 26 4.51 17.06 -2.04
N ALA A 27 5.23 17.43 -3.10
CA ALA A 27 6.32 16.63 -3.65
C ALA A 27 7.52 16.51 -2.69
N ALA A 28 7.76 17.50 -1.82
CA ALA A 28 8.85 17.45 -0.86
C ALA A 28 8.52 16.42 0.24
N LEU A 29 7.28 16.42 0.73
CA LEU A 29 6.80 15.40 1.67
C LEU A 29 6.91 13.99 1.08
N LEU A 30 6.58 13.82 -0.20
CA LEU A 30 6.69 12.51 -0.86
C LEU A 30 8.15 12.07 -1.03
N ALA A 31 9.06 13.00 -1.35
CA ALA A 31 10.49 12.72 -1.40
C ALA A 31 11.05 12.28 -0.03
N GLU A 32 10.70 13.00 1.04
CA GLU A 32 11.08 12.63 2.42
C GLU A 32 10.53 11.25 2.81
N LEU A 33 9.28 10.96 2.45
CA LEU A 33 8.67 9.65 2.69
C LEU A 33 9.42 8.54 1.94
N ILE A 34 9.80 8.78 0.68
CA ILE A 34 10.56 7.81 -0.14
C ILE A 34 11.89 7.46 0.54
N GLU A 35 12.64 8.46 1.00
CA GLU A 35 13.92 8.21 1.67
C GLU A 35 13.72 7.42 2.97
N MET A 36 12.70 7.76 3.76
CA MET A 36 12.38 7.01 4.98
C MET A 36 12.00 5.54 4.69
N LEU A 37 11.20 5.30 3.65
CA LEU A 37 10.75 3.95 3.28
C LEU A 37 11.84 3.09 2.61
N ARG A 38 12.94 3.68 2.12
CA ARG A 38 14.07 2.90 1.57
C ARG A 38 14.76 2.06 2.64
N ASP A 39 14.77 2.55 3.87
CA ASP A 39 15.40 1.89 5.01
C ASP A 39 14.41 1.01 5.80
N ASP A 40 13.15 0.94 5.35
CA ASP A 40 12.10 0.15 6.01
C ASP A 40 12.08 -1.30 5.49
N PRO A 41 12.37 -2.31 6.34
CA PRO A 41 12.41 -3.71 5.91
C PRO A 41 11.03 -4.30 5.58
N GLU A 42 9.93 -3.66 6.02
CA GLU A 42 8.57 -4.11 5.72
C GLU A 42 8.02 -3.57 4.40
N VAL A 43 8.76 -2.66 3.75
CA VAL A 43 8.33 -1.97 2.54
C VAL A 43 9.31 -2.25 1.40
N LYS A 44 8.76 -2.66 0.26
CA LYS A 44 9.53 -2.80 -0.97
C LYS A 44 9.07 -1.75 -1.98
N ILE A 45 9.94 -0.77 -2.25
CA ILE A 45 9.71 0.20 -3.31
C ILE A 45 9.75 -0.51 -4.67
N ARG A 46 8.66 -0.39 -5.42
CA ARG A 46 8.50 -0.99 -6.75
C ARG A 46 8.78 0.01 -7.86
N ARG A 47 8.29 1.24 -7.68
CA ARG A 47 8.44 2.30 -8.68
C ARG A 47 8.28 3.67 -8.05
N ILE A 48 9.07 4.63 -8.51
CA ILE A 48 8.87 6.05 -8.26
C ILE A 48 8.50 6.70 -9.59
N VAL A 49 7.45 7.52 -9.61
CA VAL A 49 7.00 8.24 -10.80
C VAL A 49 7.14 9.74 -10.58
N GLY A 50 7.75 10.42 -11.55
CA GLY A 50 8.11 11.83 -11.47
C GLY A 50 9.62 12.03 -11.55
N ALA A 51 10.05 13.28 -11.41
CA ALA A 51 11.48 13.59 -11.33
C ALA A 51 12.04 13.16 -9.96
N PRO A 52 13.34 12.83 -9.85
CA PRO A 52 13.93 12.40 -8.57
C PRO A 52 13.75 13.40 -7.43
N ASP A 53 13.76 14.70 -7.73
CA ASP A 53 13.58 15.82 -6.79
C ASP A 53 12.12 16.25 -6.63
N ARG A 54 11.23 15.79 -7.52
CA ARG A 54 9.79 16.07 -7.50
C ARG A 54 8.99 14.82 -7.86
N PRO A 55 8.97 13.82 -6.96
CA PRO A 55 8.12 12.65 -7.15
C PRO A 55 6.65 13.05 -7.06
N SER A 56 5.82 12.34 -7.82
CA SER A 56 4.37 12.54 -7.89
C SER A 56 3.57 11.32 -7.43
N LEU A 57 4.18 10.14 -7.52
CA LEU A 57 3.59 8.88 -7.09
C LEU A 57 4.69 7.90 -6.69
N LEU A 58 4.40 7.08 -5.69
CA LEU A 58 5.24 5.99 -5.23
C LEU A 58 4.42 4.70 -5.23
N ALA A 59 4.91 3.67 -5.93
CA ALA A 59 4.35 2.32 -5.86
C ALA A 59 5.22 1.45 -4.95
N VAL A 60 4.59 0.79 -3.99
CA VAL A 60 5.25 -0.08 -3.00
C VAL A 60 4.52 -1.40 -2.85
N GLU A 61 5.21 -2.42 -2.34
CA GLU A 61 4.56 -3.54 -1.68
C GLU A 61 4.79 -3.43 -0.17
N MET A 62 3.73 -3.55 0.61
CA MET A 62 3.78 -3.53 2.07
C MET A 62 2.59 -4.26 2.68
N SER A 63 2.63 -4.54 3.98
CA SER A 63 1.48 -5.14 4.66
C SER A 63 0.31 -4.14 4.78
N PRO A 64 -0.95 -4.60 4.84
CA PRO A 64 -2.10 -3.73 5.10
C PRO A 64 -2.00 -2.99 6.46
N ALA A 65 -1.37 -3.61 7.46
CA ALA A 65 -1.13 -2.98 8.75
C ALA A 65 -0.18 -1.78 8.63
N HIS A 66 0.91 -1.94 7.85
CA HIS A 66 1.86 -0.88 7.58
C HIS A 66 1.22 0.28 6.80
N ALA A 67 0.42 -0.04 5.77
CA ALA A 67 -0.37 0.95 5.03
C ALA A 67 -1.33 1.72 5.96
N GLY A 68 -1.98 1.02 6.89
CA GLY A 68 -2.84 1.62 7.92
C GLY A 68 -2.09 2.56 8.86
N ALA A 69 -0.88 2.19 9.29
CA ALA A 69 -0.03 3.02 10.14
C ALA A 69 0.39 4.32 9.43
N LEU A 70 0.78 4.25 8.14
CA LEU A 70 1.08 5.44 7.35
C LEU A 70 -0.15 6.35 7.20
N ARG A 71 -1.33 5.80 6.92
CA ARG A 71 -2.58 6.59 6.87
C ARG A 71 -2.86 7.29 8.20
N ALA A 72 -2.70 6.60 9.32
CA ALA A 72 -2.93 7.18 10.65
C ALA A 72 -1.92 8.30 10.96
N ARG A 73 -0.67 8.14 10.55
CA ARG A 73 0.40 9.12 10.79
C ARG A 73 0.25 10.39 9.96
N TYR A 74 -0.09 10.26 8.68
CA TYR A 74 -0.09 11.39 7.75
C TYR A 74 -1.49 11.94 7.45
N GLY A 75 -2.55 11.21 7.81
CA GLY A 75 -3.93 11.62 7.58
C GLY A 75 -4.21 11.91 6.11
N THR A 76 -4.88 13.03 5.84
CA THR A 76 -5.26 13.47 4.49
C THR A 76 -4.10 14.04 3.67
N ARG A 77 -2.88 14.14 4.24
CA ARG A 77 -1.70 14.62 3.51
C ARG A 77 -1.21 13.60 2.48
N LEU A 78 -1.49 12.32 2.71
CA LEU A 78 -1.19 11.24 1.77
C LEU A 78 -2.48 10.58 1.30
N THR A 79 -2.50 10.26 0.01
CA THR A 79 -3.45 9.29 -0.53
C THR A 79 -2.71 7.98 -0.65
N ILE A 80 -3.25 6.93 -0.01
CA ILE A 80 -2.74 5.57 -0.13
C ILE A 80 -3.89 4.75 -0.72
N GLU A 81 -3.64 3.91 -1.70
CA GLU A 81 -4.68 3.07 -2.34
C GLU A 81 -4.08 1.73 -2.74
N PRO A 82 -4.81 0.61 -2.61
CA PRO A 82 -4.36 -0.67 -3.15
C PRO A 82 -4.14 -0.56 -4.67
N ASP A 83 -2.99 -1.04 -5.15
CA ASP A 83 -2.67 -1.07 -6.58
C ASP A 83 -3.14 -2.40 -7.17
N SER A 84 -4.44 -2.51 -7.42
CA SER A 84 -5.04 -3.72 -7.96
C SER A 84 -5.03 -3.69 -9.49
N PRO A 85 -4.69 -4.80 -10.17
CA PRO A 85 -4.76 -4.86 -11.62
C PRO A 85 -6.20 -4.59 -12.09
N VAL A 86 -6.32 -3.86 -13.20
CA VAL A 86 -7.61 -3.69 -13.89
C VAL A 86 -7.95 -5.02 -14.57
N GLU A 87 -9.07 -5.63 -14.19
CA GLU A 87 -9.62 -6.77 -14.90
C GLU A 87 -10.25 -6.27 -16.21
N LEU A 88 -9.68 -6.70 -17.34
CA LEU A 88 -10.26 -6.48 -18.67
C LEU A 88 -11.04 -7.75 -19.02
N PHE A 89 -12.37 -7.67 -18.91
CA PHE A 89 -13.30 -8.75 -19.25
C PHE A 89 -13.51 -8.85 -20.76
#